data_AF-A0A960KTR0-F1
#
_entry.id   AF-A0A960KTR0-F1
#
_cell.length_a   1.000
_cell.length_b   1.000
_cell.length_c   1.000
_cell.angle_alpha   90.00
_cell.angle_beta   90.00
_cell.angle_gamma   90.00
#
_symmetry.space_group_name_H-M   'P 1'
#
loop_
_entity.id
_entity.type
_entity.pdbx_description
1 polymer ?
#
loop_
_entity_poly.entity_id
_entity_poly.type
_entity_poly.pdbx_seq_one_letter_code
_entity_poly.pdbx_strand_id
1 'polypeptide(L)'
;LVQIYLPDLKYLDLELAHEYSAAGDYAEVVPGVLREMQDQVGQLQLDADGIAERGLLVRHLVLPGCVQNTRRCLDFLAEFFPQVQLSLMSQYSPQYKAIGIPGIDRPLSGLEYEDVLDHALELGFENAYIQELESQDQHLPDFSREQPFDFGETEALLRRPPESAAP
;
A
#
# COMPACT_ATOMS: atom_id res chain seq x y z
N LEU A 1 -1.40 23.38 -2.00
CA LEU A 1 -0.38 22.58 -1.27
C LEU A 1 -0.93 21.17 -1.10
N VAL A 2 -0.07 20.18 -0.88
CA VAL A 2 -0.48 18.80 -0.57
C VAL A 2 -0.54 18.66 0.95
N GLN A 3 -1.58 18.02 1.46
CA GLN A 3 -1.81 17.84 2.90
C GLN A 3 -1.45 16.42 3.33
N ILE A 4 -1.73 15.43 2.49
CA ILE A 4 -1.56 14.02 2.82
C ILE A 4 -0.83 13.33 1.68
N TYR A 5 0.17 12.52 2.01
CA TYR A 5 0.86 11.63 1.09
C TYR A 5 0.52 10.18 1.43
N LEU A 6 0.20 9.39 0.38
CA LEU A 6 -0.09 7.96 0.46
C LEU A 6 0.78 7.15 -0.52
N PRO A 7 2.12 7.26 -0.48
CA PRO A 7 2.99 6.63 -1.46
C PRO A 7 3.07 5.12 -1.28
N ASP A 8 3.37 4.43 -2.36
CA ASP A 8 3.78 3.02 -2.31
C ASP A 8 5.29 2.92 -2.21
N LEU A 9 5.80 2.25 -1.18
CA LEU A 9 7.16 1.74 -1.13
C LEU A 9 7.17 0.31 -1.67
N LYS A 10 7.55 0.12 -2.93
CA LYS A 10 7.41 -1.19 -3.60
C LYS A 10 8.65 -2.06 -3.43
N TYR A 11 9.83 -1.48 -3.65
CA TYR A 11 11.09 -2.22 -3.71
C TYR A 11 12.22 -1.51 -2.99
N LEU A 12 13.04 -2.27 -2.29
CA LEU A 12 14.43 -1.91 -1.98
C LEU A 12 15.43 -2.93 -2.54
N ASP A 13 14.94 -3.84 -3.38
CA ASP A 13 15.73 -4.71 -4.23
C ASP A 13 15.76 -4.16 -5.66
N LEU A 14 16.95 -3.82 -6.17
CA LEU A 14 17.15 -3.22 -7.49
C LEU A 14 16.78 -4.19 -8.62
N GLU A 15 17.03 -5.49 -8.44
CA GLU A 15 16.75 -6.51 -9.46
C GLU A 15 15.24 -6.69 -9.61
N LEU A 16 14.51 -6.79 -8.49
CA LEU A 16 13.04 -6.88 -8.53
C LEU A 16 12.40 -5.61 -9.11
N ALA A 17 12.91 -4.43 -8.75
CA ALA A 17 12.38 -3.17 -9.27
C ALA A 17 12.55 -3.07 -10.79
N HIS A 18 13.71 -3.50 -11.31
CA HIS A 18 13.96 -3.60 -12.74
C HIS A 18 13.08 -4.67 -13.40
N GLU A 19 13.00 -5.88 -12.85
CA GLU A 19 12.28 -7.00 -13.45
C GLU A 19 10.76 -6.77 -13.51
N TYR A 20 10.15 -6.35 -12.40
CA TYR A 20 8.70 -6.26 -12.29
C TYR A 20 8.14 -4.89 -12.66
N SER A 21 8.98 -3.86 -12.74
CA SER A 21 8.51 -2.49 -12.98
C SER A 21 9.40 -1.67 -13.92
N ALA A 22 10.44 -2.26 -14.51
CA ALA A 22 11.42 -1.56 -15.35
C ALA A 22 12.02 -0.32 -14.68
N ALA A 23 12.13 -0.34 -13.35
CA ALA A 23 12.51 0.78 -12.51
C ALA A 23 13.79 0.46 -11.73
N GLY A 24 14.91 0.30 -12.45
CA GLY A 24 16.17 -0.17 -11.87
C GLY A 24 16.84 0.78 -10.87
N ASP A 25 16.44 2.06 -10.84
CA ASP A 25 16.93 3.08 -9.91
C ASP A 25 15.96 3.37 -8.75
N TYR A 26 14.83 2.64 -8.67
CA TYR A 26 13.77 2.93 -7.70
C TYR A 26 14.27 2.92 -6.26
N ALA A 27 15.04 1.89 -5.87
CA ALA A 27 15.55 1.76 -4.50
C ALA A 27 16.57 2.86 -4.12
N GLU A 28 17.22 3.47 -5.12
CA GLU A 28 18.15 4.58 -4.91
C GLU A 28 17.40 5.91 -4.70
N VAL A 29 16.29 6.09 -5.40
CA VAL A 29 15.52 7.35 -5.42
C VAL A 29 14.48 7.42 -4.31
N VAL A 30 13.78 6.32 -4.02
CA VAL A 30 12.63 6.31 -3.10
C VAL A 30 12.94 6.83 -1.69
N PRO A 31 14.14 6.62 -1.09
CA PRO A 31 14.43 7.16 0.23
C PRO A 31 14.39 8.69 0.30
N GLY A 32 14.94 9.35 -0.73
CA GLY A 32 14.92 10.81 -0.84
C GLY A 32 13.51 11.35 -1.07
N VAL A 33 12.71 10.64 -1.88
CA VAL A 33 11.31 10.99 -2.14
C VAL A 33 10.46 10.90 -0.86
N LEU A 34 10.60 9.82 -0.09
CA LEU A 34 9.85 9.65 1.17
C LEU A 34 10.24 10.71 2.21
N ARG A 35 11.52 11.08 2.26
CA ARG A 35 12.00 12.15 3.15
C ARG A 35 11.40 13.49 2.77
N GLU A 36 11.46 13.86 1.49
CA GLU A 36 10.85 15.11 1.00
C GLU A 36 9.34 15.16 1.28
N MET A 37 8.63 14.04 1.06
CA MET A 37 7.21 13.95 1.40
C MET A 37 6.99 14.18 2.90
N GLN A 38 7.74 13.50 3.77
CA GLN A 38 7.63 13.67 5.22
C GLN A 38 7.97 15.10 5.67
N ASP A 39 8.98 15.74 5.09
CA ASP A 39 9.37 17.10 5.45
C ASP A 39 8.26 18.12 5.11
N GLN A 40 7.49 17.87 4.05
CA GLN A 40 6.37 18.74 3.65
C GLN A 40 5.14 18.61 4.56
N VAL A 41 4.78 17.39 4.99
CA VAL A 41 3.51 17.13 5.68
C VAL A 41 3.65 16.68 7.13
N GLY A 42 4.82 16.21 7.54
CA GLY A 42 5.09 15.63 8.85
C GLY A 42 4.47 14.24 9.04
N GLN A 43 4.28 13.85 10.29
CA GLN A 43 3.61 12.61 10.67
C GLN A 43 2.11 12.68 10.41
N LEU A 44 1.47 11.51 10.26
CA LEU A 44 0.03 11.44 10.08
C LEU A 44 -0.71 11.96 11.31
N GLN A 45 -1.57 12.94 11.08
CA GLN A 45 -2.48 13.55 12.04
C GLN A 45 -3.90 13.18 11.61
N LEU A 46 -4.64 12.63 12.56
CA LEU A 46 -6.05 12.29 12.41
C LEU A 46 -6.89 13.26 13.23
N ASP A 47 -8.08 13.59 12.75
CA ASP A 47 -9.07 14.34 13.52
C ASP A 47 -9.74 13.46 14.59
N ALA A 48 -10.75 14.02 15.29
CA ALA A 48 -11.48 13.31 16.33
C ALA A 48 -12.30 12.11 15.81
N ASP A 49 -12.61 12.08 14.52
CA ASP A 49 -13.37 11.00 13.86
C ASP A 49 -12.43 9.98 13.19
N GLY A 50 -11.10 10.16 13.31
CA GLY A 50 -10.10 9.27 12.73
C GLY A 50 -9.81 9.54 11.25
N ILE A 51 -10.27 10.66 10.71
CA ILE A 51 -10.02 11.07 9.31
C ILE A 51 -8.66 11.76 9.25
N ALA A 52 -7.84 11.38 8.28
CA ALA A 52 -6.55 12.00 8.08
C ALA A 52 -6.70 13.47 7.64
N GLU A 53 -6.05 14.38 8.36
CA GLU A 53 -6.02 15.82 8.03
C GLU A 53 -4.70 16.21 7.36
N ARG A 54 -3.58 15.63 7.81
CA ARG A 54 -2.25 15.92 7.29
C ARG A 54 -1.27 14.80 7.59
N GLY A 55 -0.30 14.55 6.72
CA GLY A 55 0.86 13.71 7.02
C GLY A 55 1.12 12.60 6.02
N LEU A 56 2.03 11.69 6.39
CA LEU A 56 2.52 10.61 5.53
C LEU A 56 2.05 9.24 6.04
N LEU A 57 1.40 8.47 5.16
CA LEU A 57 1.11 7.05 5.34
C LEU A 57 1.75 6.27 4.20
N VAL A 58 2.70 5.38 4.50
CA VAL A 58 3.40 4.58 3.48
C VAL A 58 2.65 3.27 3.28
N ARG A 59 2.36 2.92 2.03
CA ARG A 59 1.76 1.63 1.67
C ARG A 59 2.84 0.67 1.16
N HIS A 60 2.72 -0.59 1.53
CA HIS A 60 3.58 -1.66 1.05
C HIS A 60 2.73 -2.87 0.66
N LEU A 61 2.71 -3.21 -0.63
CA LEU A 61 2.09 -4.44 -1.12
C LEU A 61 3.10 -5.57 -1.02
N VAL A 62 2.77 -6.59 -0.23
CA VAL A 62 3.61 -7.79 -0.13
C VAL A 62 3.43 -8.62 -1.39
N LEU A 63 4.51 -8.84 -2.12
CA LEU A 63 4.51 -9.69 -3.31
C LEU A 63 4.86 -11.14 -2.93
N PRO A 64 4.13 -12.14 -3.47
CA PRO A 64 4.44 -13.55 -3.27
C PRO A 64 5.85 -13.87 -3.76
N GLY A 65 6.56 -14.73 -3.03
CA GLY A 65 7.95 -15.09 -3.32
C GLY A 65 8.97 -13.98 -3.06
N CYS A 66 8.55 -12.78 -2.64
CA CYS A 66 9.42 -11.60 -2.47
C CYS A 66 9.51 -11.10 -1.02
N VAL A 67 9.26 -11.97 -0.03
CA VAL A 67 9.24 -11.61 1.40
C VAL A 67 10.52 -10.91 1.87
N GLN A 68 11.68 -11.27 1.31
CA GLN A 68 12.96 -10.61 1.65
C GLN A 68 13.01 -9.14 1.21
N ASN A 69 12.40 -8.79 0.08
CA ASN A 69 12.26 -7.38 -0.32
C ASN A 69 11.34 -6.63 0.65
N THR A 70 10.23 -7.24 1.06
CA THR A 70 9.35 -6.67 2.08
C THR A 70 10.08 -6.43 3.40
N ARG A 71 10.82 -7.42 3.90
CA ARG A 71 11.61 -7.27 5.14
C ARG A 71 12.59 -6.09 5.05
N ARG A 72 13.32 -5.95 3.93
CA ARG A 72 14.19 -4.78 3.69
C ARG A 72 13.44 -3.45 3.71
N CYS A 73 12.26 -3.38 3.07
CA CYS A 73 11.42 -2.18 3.11
C CYS A 73 10.99 -1.84 4.54
N LEU A 74 10.62 -2.84 5.35
CA LEU A 74 10.24 -2.64 6.74
C LEU A 74 11.42 -2.20 7.62
N ASP A 75 12.58 -2.84 7.47
CA ASP A 75 13.82 -2.47 8.18
C ASP A 75 14.16 -0.99 7.91
N PHE A 76 14.12 -0.60 6.63
CA PHE A 76 14.36 0.77 6.21
C PHE A 76 13.37 1.77 6.83
N LEU A 77 12.08 1.46 6.82
CA LEU A 77 11.06 2.33 7.42
C LEU A 77 11.25 2.44 8.94
N ALA A 78 11.54 1.33 9.62
CA ALA A 78 11.79 1.32 11.06
C ALA A 78 13.03 2.15 11.43
N GLU A 79 14.10 2.06 10.65
CA GLU A 79 15.36 2.79 10.89
C GLU A 79 15.22 4.30 10.60
N PHE A 80 14.68 4.66 9.43
CA PHE A 80 14.74 6.04 8.94
C PHE A 80 13.45 6.83 9.18
N PHE A 81 12.34 6.15 9.45
CA PHE A 81 11.01 6.72 9.63
C PHE A 81 10.25 6.09 10.80
N PRO A 82 10.80 6.07 12.04
CA PRO A 82 10.27 5.28 13.16
C PRO A 82 8.85 5.65 13.64
N GLN A 83 8.28 6.75 13.17
CA GLN A 83 6.92 7.21 13.49
C GLN A 83 6.00 7.21 12.26
N VAL A 84 6.41 6.56 11.17
CA VAL A 84 5.60 6.46 9.95
C VAL A 84 4.44 5.51 10.17
N GLN A 85 3.30 5.89 9.61
CA GLN A 85 2.14 5.01 9.51
C GLN A 85 2.33 4.08 8.33
N LEU A 86 2.22 2.78 8.58
CA LEU A 86 2.39 1.75 7.57
C LEU A 86 1.03 1.15 7.20
N SER A 87 0.72 1.03 5.92
CA SER A 87 -0.33 0.14 5.43
C SER A 87 0.32 -1.04 4.74
N LEU A 88 0.23 -2.20 5.39
CA LEU A 88 0.77 -3.45 4.88
C LEU A 88 -0.36 -4.21 4.19
N MET A 89 -0.23 -4.37 2.88
CA MET A 89 -1.30 -4.89 2.03
C MET A 89 -0.96 -6.30 1.56
N SER A 90 -1.94 -7.19 1.64
CA SER A 90 -1.86 -8.59 1.21
C SER A 90 -2.59 -8.87 -0.11
N GLN A 91 -3.27 -7.86 -0.67
CA GLN A 91 -4.23 -7.97 -1.77
C GLN A 91 -3.56 -8.07 -3.16
N TYR A 92 -2.53 -8.90 -3.29
CA TYR A 92 -1.89 -9.14 -4.59
C TYR A 92 -2.72 -10.13 -5.41
N SER A 93 -3.26 -9.65 -6.54
CA SER A 93 -3.93 -10.48 -7.54
C SER A 93 -3.12 -10.45 -8.86
N PRO A 94 -2.61 -11.59 -9.35
CA PRO A 94 -1.87 -11.63 -10.60
C PRO A 94 -2.78 -11.32 -11.78
N GLN A 95 -2.44 -10.28 -12.55
CA GLN A 95 -3.21 -9.82 -13.69
C GLN A 95 -2.35 -9.69 -14.95
N TYR A 96 -2.97 -9.84 -16.12
CA TYR A 96 -2.34 -9.64 -17.42
C TYR A 96 -1.01 -10.40 -17.57
N LYS A 97 0.12 -9.71 -17.73
CA LYS A 97 1.45 -10.31 -17.88
C LYS A 97 1.95 -11.01 -16.62
N ALA A 98 1.50 -10.60 -15.43
CA ALA A 98 1.96 -11.17 -14.17
C ALA A 98 1.62 -12.66 -14.05
N ILE A 99 0.52 -13.11 -14.66
CA ILE A 99 0.11 -14.52 -14.73
C ILE A 99 1.17 -15.41 -15.40
N GLY A 100 2.06 -14.82 -16.23
CA GLY A 100 3.14 -15.54 -16.90
C GLY A 100 4.52 -15.42 -16.23
N ILE A 101 4.63 -14.77 -15.07
CA ILE A 101 5.92 -14.53 -14.39
C ILE A 101 6.02 -15.47 -13.19
N PRO A 102 6.86 -16.53 -13.24
CA PRO A 102 6.98 -17.48 -12.16
C PRO A 102 7.33 -16.81 -10.82
N GLY A 103 6.58 -17.17 -9.77
CA GLY A 103 6.77 -16.64 -8.42
C GLY A 103 5.68 -15.62 -8.06
N ILE A 104 5.39 -14.70 -8.98
CA ILE A 104 4.30 -13.70 -8.85
C ILE A 104 3.07 -14.03 -9.69
N ASP A 105 3.02 -15.21 -10.30
CA ASP A 105 1.88 -15.74 -11.05
C ASP A 105 0.76 -16.30 -10.15
N ARG A 106 0.89 -16.13 -8.83
CA ARG A 106 -0.04 -16.62 -7.82
C ARG A 106 -0.36 -15.53 -6.79
N PRO A 107 -1.39 -15.70 -5.96
CA PRO A 107 -1.58 -14.82 -4.80
C PRO A 107 -0.56 -15.08 -3.67
N LEU A 108 -0.52 -14.12 -2.72
CA LEU A 108 0.28 -14.22 -1.50
C LEU A 108 -0.25 -15.35 -0.61
N SER A 109 0.65 -16.21 -0.12
CA SER A 109 0.24 -17.26 0.81
C SER A 109 0.12 -16.72 2.24
N GLY A 110 -0.71 -17.38 3.06
CA GLY A 110 -0.86 -17.02 4.48
C GLY A 110 0.45 -17.05 5.25
N LEU A 111 1.29 -18.08 5.02
CA LEU A 111 2.59 -18.21 5.67
C LEU A 111 3.55 -17.07 5.31
N GLU A 112 3.56 -16.63 4.05
CA GLU A 112 4.38 -15.49 3.64
C GLU A 112 3.91 -14.20 4.29
N TYR A 113 2.59 -14.02 4.44
CA TYR A 113 2.05 -12.82 5.06
C TYR A 113 2.26 -12.82 6.58
N GLU A 114 2.06 -13.96 7.24
CA GLU A 114 2.39 -14.16 8.66
C GLU A 114 3.87 -13.84 8.94
N ASP A 115 4.79 -14.33 8.11
CA ASP A 115 6.23 -14.04 8.25
C ASP A 115 6.54 -12.54 8.19
N VAL A 116 5.85 -11.81 7.32
CA VAL A 116 5.98 -10.35 7.20
C VAL A 116 5.38 -9.64 8.42
N LEU A 117 4.23 -10.09 8.90
CA LEU A 117 3.56 -9.50 10.07
C LEU A 117 4.42 -9.68 11.32
N ASP A 118 4.97 -10.87 11.54
CA ASP A 118 5.87 -11.15 12.64
C ASP A 118 7.10 -10.24 12.59
N HIS A 119 7.70 -10.06 11.40
CA HIS A 119 8.82 -9.13 11.22
C HIS A 119 8.45 -7.68 11.54
N ALA A 120 7.28 -7.22 11.08
CA ALA A 120 6.80 -5.87 11.38
C ALA A 120 6.59 -5.66 12.90
N LEU A 121 6.07 -6.68 13.59
CA LEU A 121 5.90 -6.65 15.04
C LEU A 121 7.25 -6.63 15.78
N GLU A 122 8.22 -7.43 15.33
CA GLU A 122 9.60 -7.46 15.87
C GLU A 122 10.30 -6.10 15.75
N LEU A 123 10.05 -5.37 14.65
CA LEU A 123 10.57 -4.02 14.43
C LEU A 123 9.84 -2.93 15.24
N GLY A 124 8.74 -3.27 15.92
CA GLY A 124 7.98 -2.35 16.76
C GLY A 124 7.03 -1.44 15.98
N PHE A 125 6.51 -1.87 14.81
CA PHE A 125 5.44 -1.13 14.14
C PHE A 125 4.15 -1.20 14.98
N GLU A 126 3.89 -0.16 15.76
CA GLU A 126 2.68 -0.05 16.59
C GLU A 126 1.47 0.47 15.80
N ASN A 127 1.71 1.22 14.72
CA ASN A 127 0.66 1.83 13.91
C ASN A 127 0.69 1.29 12.47
N ALA A 128 0.12 0.10 12.30
CA ALA A 128 0.01 -0.58 11.02
C ALA A 128 -1.45 -0.86 10.65
N TYR A 129 -1.84 -0.45 9.44
CA TYR A 129 -3.09 -0.87 8.81
C TYR A 129 -2.85 -2.22 8.12
N ILE A 130 -3.43 -3.28 8.68
CA ILE A 130 -3.28 -4.67 8.22
C ILE A 130 -4.59 -5.09 7.53
N GLN A 131 -4.48 -5.73 6.38
CA GLN A 131 -5.63 -6.23 5.62
C GLN A 131 -5.69 -7.76 5.63
N GLU A 132 -6.92 -8.31 5.65
CA GLU A 132 -7.16 -9.75 5.53
C GLU A 132 -6.92 -10.25 4.10
N LEU A 133 -6.29 -11.43 3.99
CA LEU A 133 -5.94 -12.08 2.72
C LEU A 133 -7.14 -12.31 1.79
N GLU A 134 -8.34 -12.48 2.35
CA GLU A 134 -9.59 -12.70 1.62
C GLU A 134 -10.06 -11.49 0.79
N SER A 135 -9.36 -10.35 0.90
CA SER A 135 -9.70 -9.11 0.20
C SER A 135 -9.09 -9.01 -1.21
N GLN A 136 -8.26 -9.97 -1.64
CA GLN A 136 -7.52 -9.90 -2.91
C GLN A 136 -8.42 -9.85 -4.17
N ASP A 137 -9.59 -10.46 -4.13
CA ASP A 137 -10.53 -10.53 -5.26
C ASP A 137 -11.65 -9.49 -5.16
N GLN A 138 -11.64 -8.67 -4.10
CA GLN A 138 -12.63 -7.62 -3.89
C GLN A 138 -12.29 -6.40 -4.74
N HIS A 139 -13.31 -5.82 -5.38
CA HIS A 139 -13.20 -4.60 -6.19
C HIS A 139 -12.22 -4.67 -7.37
N LEU A 140 -11.90 -5.88 -7.87
CA LEU A 140 -11.11 -6.04 -9.08
C LEU A 140 -11.92 -5.56 -10.30
N PRO A 141 -11.41 -4.58 -11.08
CA PRO A 141 -12.09 -4.15 -12.28
C PRO A 141 -12.01 -5.21 -13.38
N ASP A 142 -13.15 -5.54 -13.98
CA ASP A 142 -13.23 -6.39 -15.17
C ASP A 142 -13.20 -5.53 -16.43
N PHE A 143 -11.99 -5.24 -16.92
CA PHE A 143 -11.79 -4.42 -18.12
C PHE A 143 -12.30 -5.06 -19.42
N SER A 144 -12.86 -6.28 -19.38
CA SER A 144 -13.58 -6.86 -20.52
C SER A 144 -15.03 -6.36 -20.63
N ARG A 145 -15.57 -5.72 -19.59
CA ARG A 145 -16.95 -5.19 -19.53
C ARG A 145 -17.01 -3.73 -19.93
N GLU A 146 -18.20 -3.29 -20.37
CA GLU A 146 -18.48 -1.86 -20.61
C GLU A 146 -18.47 -1.03 -19.31
N GLN A 147 -18.80 -1.65 -18.18
CA GLN A 147 -18.64 -1.08 -16.84
C GLN A 147 -17.65 -1.95 -16.06
N PRO A 148 -16.36 -1.61 -16.08
CA PRO A 148 -15.32 -2.44 -15.48
C PRO A 148 -15.39 -2.51 -13.96
N PHE A 149 -15.90 -1.46 -13.31
CA PHE A 149 -15.92 -1.37 -11.86
C PHE A 149 -17.27 -1.83 -11.31
N ASP A 150 -17.25 -2.85 -10.47
CA ASP A 150 -18.40 -3.25 -9.65
C ASP A 150 -18.12 -2.88 -8.19
N PHE A 151 -18.73 -1.79 -7.73
CA PHE A 151 -18.57 -1.30 -6.37
C PHE A 151 -19.59 -1.90 -5.40
N GLY A 152 -20.43 -2.86 -5.81
CA GLY A 152 -21.52 -3.38 -4.98
C GLY A 152 -22.49 -2.28 -4.48
N GLU A 153 -23.19 -2.51 -3.37
CA GLU A 153 -24.10 -1.52 -2.73
C GLU A 153 -23.37 -0.30 -2.11
N THR A 154 -22.10 -0.06 -2.46
CA THR A 154 -21.36 1.16 -2.06
C THR A 154 -21.72 2.39 -2.91
N GLU A 155 -22.78 2.34 -3.71
CA GLU A 155 -23.39 3.56 -4.28
C GLU A 155 -24.13 4.42 -3.25
N ALA A 156 -24.47 3.87 -2.08
CA ALA A 156 -25.25 4.60 -1.06
C ALA A 156 -24.42 5.64 -0.29
N LEU A 157 -23.10 5.44 -0.12
CA LEU A 157 -22.23 6.33 0.66
C LEU A 157 -21.65 7.50 -0.14
N LEU A 158 -21.59 7.40 -1.47
CA LEU A 158 -21.04 8.47 -2.34
C LEU A 158 -22.08 9.51 -2.77
N ARG A 159 -23.36 9.32 -2.43
CA ARG A 159 -24.38 10.35 -2.62
C ARG A 159 -24.23 11.39 -1.51
N ARG A 160 -23.59 12.52 -1.83
CA ARG A 160 -23.79 13.77 -1.08
C ARG A 160 -25.29 13.92 -0.78
N PRO A 161 -25.72 14.25 0.45
CA PRO A 161 -27.09 14.67 0.66
C PRO A 161 -27.38 15.84 -0.30
N PRO A 162 -28.58 15.93 -0.89
CA PRO A 162 -28.92 17.08 -1.71
C PRO A 162 -28.70 18.33 -0.88
N GLU A 163 -28.05 19.35 -1.47
CA GLU A 163 -28.03 20.70 -0.91
C GLU A 163 -29.49 21.16 -0.73
N SER A 164 -30.07 20.91 0.44
CA SER A 164 -31.31 21.55 0.81
C SER A 164 -30.93 22.97 1.16
N ALA A 165 -31.24 23.85 0.22
CA ALA A 165 -31.26 25.29 0.40
C ALA A 165 -31.88 25.66 1.74
N ALA A 166 -31.21 26.53 2.48
CA ALA A 166 -31.82 27.33 3.52
C ALA A 166 -31.17 28.72 3.53
N PRO A 167 -31.90 29.79 3.84
CA PRO A 167 -33.36 29.96 3.94
C PRO A 167 -33.98 30.69 2.73
#